data_AF-A0A3R9P1T5-F1
#
_entry.id   AF-A0A3R9P1T5-F1
#
_cell.length_a   1.000
_cell.length_b   1.000
_cell.length_c   1.000
_cell.angle_alpha   90.00
_cell.angle_beta   90.00
_cell.angle_gamma   90.00
#
_symmetry.space_group_name_H-M   'P 1'
#
loop_
_entity.id
_entity.type
_entity.pdbx_description
1 polymer ?
#
loop_
_entity_poly.entity_id
_entity_poly.type
_entity_poly.pdbx_seq_one_letter_code
_entity_poly.pdbx_strand_id
1 'polypeptide(L)'
;MPTLEEGLVGRWEWQQTATNGKPALTPDNTGHKVVVEFDRRGRARFYQDGALVSAAAFSVRRDMGGLGQPSRHIIMYRGYQNNQYYSVIGNRLQLQDTNGKLLAHTYIRVVTEVSAQLPTHKTY
;
A
#
# COMPACT_ATOMS: atom_id res chain seq x y z
N MET A 1 3.18 -11.64 16.95
CA MET A 1 3.71 -10.62 16.01
C MET A 1 3.23 -11.04 14.62
N PRO A 2 2.47 -10.21 13.89
CA PRO A 2 2.09 -10.53 12.52
C PRO A 2 3.33 -10.73 11.65
N THR A 3 3.26 -11.59 10.64
CA THR A 3 4.31 -11.70 9.63
C THR A 3 4.39 -10.40 8.81
N LEU A 4 5.54 -10.14 8.18
CA LEU A 4 5.77 -8.94 7.37
C LEU A 4 4.75 -8.77 6.24
N GLU A 5 4.27 -9.89 5.69
CA GLU A 5 3.23 -9.94 4.67
C GLU A 5 1.84 -9.65 5.28
N GLU A 6 1.54 -10.15 6.48
CA GLU A 6 0.29 -9.85 7.19
C GLU A 6 0.12 -8.36 7.48
N GLY A 7 1.20 -7.64 7.76
CA GLY A 7 1.19 -6.19 7.94
C GLY A 7 0.88 -5.41 6.66
N LEU A 8 1.18 -5.97 5.48
CA LEU A 8 0.91 -5.34 4.18
C LEU A 8 -0.50 -5.67 3.66
N VAL A 9 -1.03 -6.85 4.00
CA VAL A 9 -2.36 -7.28 3.58
C VAL A 9 -3.43 -6.28 4.04
N GLY A 10 -4.28 -5.87 3.10
CA GLY A 10 -5.34 -4.89 3.32
C GLY A 10 -5.47 -3.93 2.15
N ARG A 11 -6.41 -3.00 2.31
CA ARG A 11 -6.71 -1.95 1.34
C ARG A 11 -6.12 -0.64 1.83
N TRP A 12 -5.43 0.07 0.95
CA TRP A 12 -4.64 1.26 1.25
C TRP A 12 -4.99 2.36 0.28
N GLU A 13 -5.44 3.51 0.79
CA GLU A 13 -5.78 4.68 0.00
C GLU A 13 -4.60 5.64 -0.06
N TRP A 14 -4.26 6.07 -1.27
CA TRP A 14 -3.19 7.00 -1.54
C TRP A 14 -3.51 8.39 -0.97
N GLN A 15 -2.54 8.96 -0.26
CA GLN A 15 -2.65 10.30 0.32
C GLN A 15 -1.73 11.30 -0.38
N GLN A 16 -0.52 10.87 -0.71
CA GLN A 16 0.43 11.74 -1.40
C GLN A 16 1.55 10.96 -2.08
N THR A 17 2.11 11.55 -3.13
CA THR A 17 3.39 11.17 -3.72
C THR A 17 4.33 12.35 -3.64
N ALA A 18 5.35 12.26 -2.79
CA ALA A 18 6.42 13.24 -2.77
C ALA A 18 7.34 13.02 -3.97
N THR A 19 7.65 14.11 -4.68
CA THR A 19 8.56 14.13 -5.83
C THR A 19 9.69 15.10 -5.49
N ASN A 20 10.94 14.71 -5.73
CA ASN A 20 12.07 15.54 -5.31
C ASN A 20 12.05 16.89 -6.05
N GLY A 21 12.00 18.00 -5.30
CA GLY A 21 12.00 19.36 -5.83
C GLY A 21 10.72 19.81 -6.53
N LYS A 22 9.60 19.08 -6.40
CA LYS A 22 8.31 19.43 -7.00
C LYS A 22 7.17 19.35 -5.96
N PRO A 23 6.04 20.04 -6.19
CA PRO A 23 4.86 19.87 -5.35
C PRO A 23 4.44 18.40 -5.26
N ALA A 24 4.10 17.95 -4.05
CA ALA A 24 3.60 16.60 -3.86
C ALA A 24 2.27 16.43 -4.60
N LEU A 25 2.08 15.29 -5.26
CA LEU A 25 0.78 14.93 -5.84
C LEU A 25 -0.12 14.43 -4.71
N THR A 26 -1.36 14.86 -4.66
CA THR A 26 -2.37 14.46 -3.67
C THR A 26 -3.72 14.22 -4.38
N PRO A 27 -4.67 13.51 -3.75
CA PRO A 27 -6.02 13.40 -4.29
C PRO A 27 -6.65 14.77 -4.58
N ASP A 28 -6.43 15.78 -3.73
CA ASP A 28 -7.01 17.12 -3.90
C ASP A 28 -6.47 17.86 -5.13
N ASN A 29 -5.19 17.72 -5.46
CA ASN A 29 -4.59 18.43 -6.60
C ASN A 29 -4.63 17.65 -7.91
N THR A 30 -4.77 16.32 -7.85
CA THR A 30 -4.91 15.48 -9.04
C THR A 30 -6.37 15.19 -9.40
N GLY A 31 -7.30 15.34 -8.46
CA GLY A 31 -8.70 14.95 -8.63
C GLY A 31 -8.93 13.44 -8.65
N HIS A 32 -7.89 12.64 -8.38
CA HIS A 32 -7.95 11.19 -8.50
C HIS A 32 -7.83 10.50 -7.14
N LYS A 33 -8.68 9.49 -6.92
CA LYS A 33 -8.58 8.59 -5.77
C LYS A 33 -7.88 7.31 -6.19
N VAL A 34 -6.72 7.04 -5.60
CA VAL A 34 -5.95 5.83 -5.90
C VAL A 34 -5.97 4.90 -4.71
N VAL A 35 -6.26 3.62 -4.95
CA VAL A 35 -6.28 2.59 -3.90
C VAL A 35 -5.47 1.38 -4.36
N VAL A 36 -4.67 0.83 -3.46
CA VAL A 36 -4.00 -0.45 -3.64
C VAL A 36 -4.50 -1.46 -2.62
N GLU A 37 -4.82 -2.66 -3.06
CA GLU A 37 -5.24 -3.78 -2.20
C GLU A 37 -4.24 -4.92 -2.33
N PHE A 38 -3.67 -5.34 -1.21
CA PHE A 38 -2.83 -6.53 -1.10
C PHE A 38 -3.63 -7.63 -0.40
N ASP A 39 -3.81 -8.78 -1.06
CA ASP A 39 -4.49 -9.93 -0.46
C ASP A 39 -3.50 -11.01 0.03
N ARG A 40 -3.98 -11.90 0.90
CA ARG A 40 -3.17 -13.00 1.47
C ARG A 40 -2.70 -14.04 0.45
N ARG A 41 -3.20 -13.98 -0.79
CA ARG A 41 -2.83 -14.89 -1.88
C ARG A 41 -1.66 -14.32 -2.71
N GLY A 42 -1.05 -13.22 -2.27
CA GLY A 42 0.03 -12.57 -2.99
C GLY A 42 -0.46 -11.85 -4.24
N ARG A 43 -1.68 -11.28 -4.22
CA ARG A 43 -2.18 -10.43 -5.32
C ARG A 43 -2.34 -8.98 -4.88
N ALA A 44 -1.81 -8.09 -5.70
CA ALA A 44 -1.98 -6.66 -5.61
C ALA A 44 -3.00 -6.21 -6.66
N ARG A 45 -3.97 -5.39 -6.26
CA ARG A 45 -4.97 -4.78 -7.15
C ARG A 45 -4.90 -3.27 -7.01
N PHE A 46 -4.88 -2.59 -8.15
CA PHE A 46 -4.75 -1.15 -8.22
C PHE A 46 -6.05 -0.57 -8.77
N TYR A 47 -6.61 0.36 -8.03
CA TYR A 47 -7.84 1.05 -8.38
C TYR A 47 -7.57 2.54 -8.54
N GLN A 48 -8.25 3.14 -9.52
CA GLN A 48 -8.32 4.58 -9.68
C GLN A 48 -9.79 4.97 -9.82
N ASP A 49 -10.24 5.93 -9.02
CA ASP A 49 -11.61 6.45 -9.02
C ASP A 49 -12.66 5.33 -8.85
N GLY A 50 -12.30 4.31 -8.08
CA GLY A 50 -13.14 3.13 -7.80
C GLY A 50 -13.05 2.01 -8.86
N ALA A 51 -12.51 2.28 -10.05
CA ALA A 51 -12.34 1.29 -11.11
C ALA A 51 -11.03 0.52 -10.95
N LEU A 52 -11.05 -0.81 -11.16
CA LEU A 52 -9.83 -1.62 -11.22
C LEU A 52 -9.06 -1.28 -12.49
N VAL A 53 -7.88 -0.69 -12.34
CA VAL A 53 -7.02 -0.31 -13.49
C VAL A 53 -5.95 -1.36 -13.77
N SER A 54 -5.50 -2.09 -12.75
CA SER A 54 -4.46 -3.10 -12.91
C SER A 54 -4.47 -4.12 -11.76
N ALA A 55 -3.88 -5.28 -11.99
CA ALA A 55 -3.57 -6.26 -10.96
C ALA A 55 -2.23 -6.94 -11.26
N ALA A 56 -1.55 -7.39 -10.20
CA ALA A 56 -0.27 -8.08 -10.28
C ALA A 56 -0.18 -9.16 -9.19
N ALA A 57 0.54 -10.25 -9.45
CA ALA A 57 1.04 -11.07 -8.36
C ALA A 57 2.21 -10.33 -7.69
N PHE A 58 2.35 -10.42 -6.37
CA PHE A 58 3.47 -9.83 -5.64
C PHE A 58 4.09 -10.83 -4.67
N SER A 59 5.35 -10.60 -4.33
CA SER A 59 6.05 -11.27 -3.24
C SER A 59 6.81 -10.26 -2.42
N VAL A 60 6.97 -10.52 -1.12
CA VAL A 60 7.80 -9.72 -0.24
C VAL A 60 9.16 -10.39 -0.04
N ARG A 61 10.23 -9.60 -0.07
CA ARG A 61 11.56 -10.02 0.38
C ARG A 61 12.14 -9.06 1.39
N ARG A 62 12.96 -9.58 2.30
CA ARG A 62 13.79 -8.77 3.17
C ARG A 62 15.09 -8.45 2.44
N ASP A 63 15.35 -7.17 2.24
CA ASP A 63 16.62 -6.65 1.79
C ASP A 63 17.53 -6.52 3.00
N MET A 64 18.45 -7.49 3.13
CA MET A 64 19.53 -7.41 4.09
C MET A 64 20.60 -6.51 3.47
N GLY A 65 20.47 -5.20 3.71
CA GLY A 65 21.49 -4.24 3.30
C GLY A 65 22.87 -4.63 3.82
N GLY A 66 23.91 -4.04 3.21
CA GLY A 66 25.30 -4.27 3.63
C GLY A 66 25.55 -3.93 5.11
N LEU A 67 26.70 -4.35 5.64
CA LEU A 67 27.08 -4.16 7.04
C LEU A 67 26.78 -2.71 7.52
N GLY A 68 25.87 -2.59 8.50
CA GLY A 68 25.48 -1.31 9.10
C GLY A 68 24.24 -0.62 8.50
N GLN A 69 23.61 -1.16 7.45
CA GLN A 69 22.38 -0.60 6.91
C GLN A 69 21.12 -1.21 7.55
N PRO A 70 20.06 -0.41 7.82
CA PRO A 70 18.81 -0.94 8.34
C PRO A 70 18.18 -1.89 7.32
N SER A 71 17.70 -3.05 7.78
CA SER A 71 16.95 -3.97 6.93
C SER A 71 15.75 -3.26 6.32
N ARG A 72 15.57 -3.38 5.01
CA ARG A 72 14.40 -2.88 4.30
C ARG A 72 13.57 -4.05 3.80
N HIS A 73 12.30 -3.79 3.50
CA HIS A 73 11.44 -4.79 2.87
C HIS A 73 11.10 -4.32 1.48
N ILE A 74 11.12 -5.25 0.51
CA ILE A 74 10.87 -4.97 -0.90
C ILE A 74 9.63 -5.75 -1.34
N ILE A 75 8.70 -5.05 -1.98
CA ILE A 75 7.63 -5.63 -2.78
C ILE A 75 8.15 -5.82 -4.20
N MET A 76 8.03 -7.05 -4.70
CA MET A 76 8.35 -7.41 -6.08
C MET A 76 7.06 -7.75 -6.80
N TYR A 77 6.72 -6.99 -7.83
CA TYR A 77 5.51 -7.21 -8.64
C TYR A 77 5.86 -8.04 -9.88
N ARG A 78 5.20 -9.19 -10.06
CA ARG A 78 5.43 -10.07 -11.21
C ARG A 78 4.95 -9.40 -12.49
N GLY A 79 5.82 -9.33 -13.51
CA GLY A 79 5.51 -8.71 -14.80
C GLY A 79 5.68 -7.19 -14.83
N TYR A 80 6.10 -6.57 -13.73
CA TYR A 80 6.44 -5.16 -13.65
C TYR A 80 7.92 -5.01 -13.33
N GLN A 81 8.58 -4.03 -13.96
CA GLN A 81 10.01 -3.78 -13.74
C GLN A 81 10.29 -2.89 -12.52
N ASN A 82 9.25 -2.46 -11.79
CA ASN A 82 9.39 -1.54 -10.68
C ASN A 82 9.18 -2.26 -9.35
N ASN A 83 10.26 -2.56 -8.64
CA ASN A 83 10.21 -3.04 -7.26
C ASN A 83 10.11 -1.83 -6.32
N GLN A 84 9.47 -2.02 -5.17
CA GLN A 84 9.26 -0.93 -4.22
C GLN A 84 9.71 -1.34 -2.83
N TYR A 85 10.53 -0.50 -2.20
CA TYR A 85 10.72 -0.56 -0.76
C TYR A 85 9.41 -0.22 -0.06
N TYR A 86 9.09 -0.93 1.02
CA TYR A 86 7.92 -0.63 1.82
C TYR A 86 8.20 -0.60 3.32
N SER A 87 7.41 0.21 4.02
CA SER A 87 7.34 0.25 5.46
C SER A 87 5.90 0.44 5.90
N VAL A 88 5.46 -0.36 6.87
CA VAL A 88 4.14 -0.24 7.50
C VAL A 88 4.33 0.15 8.95
N ILE A 89 3.74 1.29 9.35
CA ILE A 89 3.73 1.78 10.71
C ILE A 89 2.29 2.14 11.08
N GLY A 90 1.66 1.34 11.93
CA GLY A 90 0.24 1.49 12.29
C GLY A 90 -0.66 1.38 11.06
N ASN A 91 -1.41 2.45 10.77
CA ASN A 91 -2.32 2.56 9.62
C ASN A 91 -1.66 3.23 8.40
N ARG A 92 -0.35 3.49 8.41
CA ARG A 92 0.36 4.13 7.31
C ARG A 92 1.24 3.13 6.57
N LEU A 93 1.12 3.12 5.24
CA LEU A 93 2.02 2.42 4.33
C LEU A 93 2.83 3.46 3.56
N GLN A 94 4.15 3.31 3.57
CA GLN A 94 5.06 4.07 2.73
C GLN A 94 5.64 3.15 1.67
N LEU A 95 5.56 3.56 0.41
CA LEU A 95 6.20 2.89 -0.71
C LEU A 95 7.23 3.81 -1.35
N GLN A 96 8.37 3.27 -1.71
CA GLN A 96 9.43 4.00 -2.39
C GLN A 96 9.97 3.16 -3.55
N ASP A 97 10.06 3.75 -4.73
CA ASP A 97 10.61 3.06 -5.89
C ASP A 97 12.10 2.71 -5.69
N THR A 98 12.49 1.50 -6.11
CA THR A 98 13.89 1.02 -6.01
C THR A 98 14.78 1.53 -7.15
N ASN A 99 14.20 2.13 -8.19
CA ASN A 99 14.87 2.54 -9.43
C ASN A 99 15.63 3.88 -9.34
N GLY A 100 15.92 4.36 -8.13
CA GLY A 100 16.65 5.61 -7.90
C GLY A 100 15.82 6.89 -8.05
N LYS A 101 14.58 6.82 -8.55
CA LYS A 101 13.64 7.93 -8.41
C LYS A 101 13.10 7.92 -6.99
N LEU A 102 13.39 8.96 -6.22
CA LEU A 102 12.84 9.16 -4.87
C LEU A 102 11.37 9.59 -4.94
N LEU A 103 10.53 8.79 -5.60
CA LEU A 103 9.09 8.89 -5.47
C LEU A 103 8.70 8.16 -4.19
N ALA A 104 8.26 8.92 -3.19
CA ALA A 104 7.80 8.38 -1.92
C ALA A 104 6.28 8.51 -1.86
N HIS A 105 5.59 7.39 -1.96
CA HIS A 105 4.15 7.30 -1.87
C HIS A 105 3.74 7.02 -0.44
N THR A 106 2.76 7.77 0.07
CA THR A 106 2.16 7.54 1.38
C THR A 106 0.71 7.15 1.20
N TYR A 107 0.32 6.07 1.86
CA TYR A 107 -1.03 5.54 1.89
C TYR A 107 -1.52 5.39 3.33
N ILE A 108 -2.84 5.42 3.50
CA ILE A 108 -3.53 5.14 4.76
C ILE A 108 -4.43 3.93 4.60
N ARG A 109 -4.43 3.07 5.60
CA ARG A 109 -5.24 1.85 5.62
C ARG A 109 -6.71 2.23 5.60
N VAL A 110 -7.44 1.72 4.61
CA VAL A 110 -8.89 1.82 4.56
C VAL A 110 -9.43 0.83 5.56
N VAL A 111 -9.94 1.33 6.68
CA VAL A 111 -10.76 0.53 7.57
C VAL A 111 -12.13 0.47 6.93
N THR A 112 -12.49 -0.65 6.32
CA THR A 112 -13.91 -0.94 6.14
C THR A 112 -14.50 -0.99 7.54
N GLU A 113 -15.21 0.06 7.93
CA GLU A 113 -16.23 -0.06 8.96
C GLU A 113 -17.19 -1.13 8.45
N VAL A 114 -16.96 -2.39 8.84
CA VAL A 114 -18.04 -3.36 8.86
C VAL A 114 -18.97 -2.78 9.90
N SER A 115 -19.94 -1.99 9.45
CA SER A 115 -21.05 -1.57 10.29
C SER A 115 -21.55 -2.85 10.95
N ALA A 116 -21.31 -2.96 12.24
CA ALA A 116 -21.94 -3.95 13.08
C ALA A 116 -23.43 -3.61 13.06
N GLN A 117 -24.12 -4.05 12.00
CA GLN A 117 -25.57 -4.19 11.99
C GLN A 117 -25.87 -5.32 12.98
N LEU A 118 -25.82 -4.97 14.26
CA LEU A 118 -26.42 -5.77 15.31
C LEU A 118 -27.90 -5.92 14.91
N PRO A 119 -28.42 -7.14 14.73
CA PRO A 119 -29.85 -7.31 14.58
C PRO A 119 -30.50 -6.79 15.87
N THR A 120 -31.28 -5.72 15.77
CA THR A 120 -32.15 -5.25 16.83
C THR A 120 -33.15 -6.37 17.12
N HIS A 121 -32.86 -7.17 18.16
CA HIS A 121 -33.79 -8.18 18.64
C HIS A 121 -34.96 -7.45 19.30
N LYS A 122 -36.10 -7.37 18.60
CA LYS A 122 -37.37 -6.97 19.21
C LYS A 122 -37.79 -8.08 20.17
N THR A 123 -37.72 -7.81 21.47
CA THR A 123 -38.39 -8.63 22.47
C THR A 123 -39.84 -8.16 22.56
N TYR A 124 -40.76 -9.09 22.27
CA TYR A 124 -42.21 -8.96 22.54
C TYR A 124 -42.49 -8.95 24.04
#